data_AF-A0AAV1M131-F1
#
_entry.id   AF-A0AAV1M131-F1
#
_cell.length_a   1.000
_cell.length_b   1.000
_cell.length_c   1.000
_cell.angle_alpha   90.00
_cell.angle_beta   90.00
_cell.angle_gamma   90.00
#
_symmetry.space_group_name_H-M   'P 1'
#
loop_
_entity.id
_entity.type
_entity.pdbx_description
1 polymer ?
#
loop_
_entity_poly.entity_id
_entity_poly.type
_entity_poly.pdbx_seq_one_letter_code
_entity_poly.pdbx_strand_id
1 'polypeptide(L)'
;MKLNDRVRNCLIREECGLQDDVVTRIKKGMLRWFGHVERMNEERVTKQIYVAEVNGIVGKGRPRRKFIDQIGDILKMGHIKSTFNRRARMRRYMDVEEAREVCQDRAKWKSIISAYPSG
;
A
#
# COMPACT_ATOMS: atom_id res chain seq x y z
N MET A 1 -12.58 30.80 -4.58
CA MET A 1 -13.00 29.73 -3.67
C MET A 1 -12.39 30.00 -2.31
N LYS A 2 -13.20 30.23 -1.27
CA LYS A 2 -12.76 30.42 0.12
C LYS A 2 -12.90 29.08 0.85
N LEU A 3 -12.06 28.82 1.86
CA LEU A 3 -12.10 27.57 2.65
C LEU A 3 -13.46 27.29 3.32
N ASN A 4 -14.29 28.32 3.52
CA ASN A 4 -15.61 28.22 4.16
C ASN A 4 -16.78 27.97 3.20
N ASP A 5 -16.52 27.80 1.90
CA ASP A 5 -17.58 27.61 0.88
C ASP A 5 -18.26 26.22 0.99
N ARG A 6 -17.85 25.37 1.95
CA ARG A 6 -18.35 23.99 2.22
C ARG A 6 -18.43 23.12 0.96
N VAL A 7 -17.59 23.40 -0.03
CA VAL A 7 -17.56 22.66 -1.29
C VAL A 7 -17.00 21.26 -1.04
N ARG A 8 -17.66 20.25 -1.59
CA ARG A 8 -17.19 18.86 -1.47
C ARG A 8 -15.84 18.70 -2.17
N ASN A 9 -14.91 18.01 -1.51
CA ASN A 9 -13.57 17.74 -2.06
C ASN A 9 -13.59 17.04 -3.43
N CYS A 10 -14.63 16.26 -3.75
CA CYS A 10 -14.77 15.63 -5.07
C CYS A 10 -14.88 16.66 -6.20
N LEU A 11 -15.58 17.77 -5.98
CA LEU A 11 -15.76 18.83 -6.99
C LEU A 11 -14.46 19.61 -7.19
N ILE A 12 -13.77 19.96 -6.11
CA ILE A 12 -12.47 20.65 -6.16
C ILE A 12 -11.47 19.79 -6.96
N ARG A 13 -11.46 18.48 -6.73
CA ARG A 13 -10.59 17.56 -7.46
C ARG A 13 -10.94 17.47 -8.93
N GLU A 14 -12.22 17.40 -9.27
CA GLU A 14 -12.69 17.38 -10.65
C GLU A 14 -12.26 18.66 -11.40
N GLU A 15 -12.45 19.84 -10.80
CA GLU A 15 -11.98 21.12 -11.35
C GLU A 15 -10.45 21.15 -11.53
N CYS A 16 -9.71 20.54 -10.60
CA CYS A 16 -8.25 20.45 -10.69
C CYS A 16 -7.74 19.31 -11.60
N GLY A 17 -8.63 18.51 -12.21
CA GLY A 17 -8.26 17.34 -13.01
C GLY A 17 -7.61 16.19 -12.21
N LEU A 18 -7.84 16.13 -10.90
CA LEU A 18 -7.24 15.15 -10.00
C LEU A 18 -8.07 13.87 -9.88
N GLN A 19 -7.61 12.82 -10.56
CA GLN A 19 -8.25 11.49 -10.55
C GLN A 19 -8.20 10.78 -9.20
N ASP A 20 -7.13 10.94 -8.42
CA ASP A 20 -6.97 10.31 -7.10
C ASP A 20 -7.12 11.34 -5.98
N ASP A 21 -7.76 10.95 -4.89
CA ASP A 21 -7.72 11.71 -3.64
C ASP A 21 -6.35 11.55 -2.95
N VAL A 22 -6.09 12.40 -1.95
CA VAL A 22 -4.83 12.41 -1.20
C VAL A 22 -4.57 11.07 -0.52
N VAL A 23 -5.59 10.44 0.07
CA VAL A 23 -5.47 9.14 0.74
C VAL A 23 -5.13 8.06 -0.27
N THR A 24 -5.78 8.02 -1.44
CA THR A 24 -5.43 7.06 -2.50
C THR A 24 -3.99 7.25 -3.00
N ARG A 25 -3.54 8.50 -3.19
CA ARG A 25 -2.14 8.78 -3.57
C ARG A 25 -1.15 8.27 -2.53
N ILE A 26 -1.44 8.46 -1.24
CA ILE A 26 -0.63 7.95 -0.13
C ILE A 26 -0.58 6.42 -0.16
N LYS A 27 -1.74 5.75 -0.28
CA LYS A 27 -1.84 4.29 -0.34
C LYS A 27 -1.04 3.70 -1.52
N LYS A 28 -1.20 4.26 -2.73
CA LYS A 28 -0.39 3.89 -3.91
C LYS A 28 1.10 4.15 -3.66
N GLY A 29 1.45 5.23 -2.96
CA GLY A 29 2.83 5.55 -2.57
C GLY A 29 3.44 4.52 -1.63
N MET A 30 2.70 4.08 -0.62
CA MET A 30 3.12 3.03 0.32
C MET A 30 3.37 1.70 -0.40
N LEU A 31 2.47 1.30 -1.32
CA LEU A 31 2.67 0.10 -2.14
C LEU A 31 3.89 0.21 -3.06
N ARG A 32 4.14 1.38 -3.65
CA ARG A 32 5.36 1.63 -4.45
C ARG A 32 6.62 1.46 -3.60
N TRP A 33 6.66 2.07 -2.42
CA TRP A 33 7.79 1.99 -1.50
C TRP A 33 8.00 0.56 -1.00
N PHE A 34 6.92 -0.14 -0.60
CA PHE A 34 6.97 -1.55 -0.22
C PHE A 34 7.64 -2.40 -1.29
N GLY A 35 7.14 -2.37 -2.53
CA GLY A 35 7.76 -3.16 -3.60
C GLY A 35 9.19 -2.70 -3.92
N HIS A 36 9.50 -1.41 -3.78
CA HIS A 36 10.86 -0.92 -3.98
C HIS A 36 11.83 -1.51 -2.95
N VAL A 37 11.48 -1.46 -1.66
CA VAL A 37 12.29 -2.02 -0.58
C VAL A 37 12.37 -3.53 -0.70
N GLU A 38 11.28 -4.22 -1.05
CA GLU A 38 11.31 -5.68 -1.19
C GLU A 38 12.29 -6.17 -2.27
N ARG A 39 12.47 -5.38 -3.34
CA ARG A 39 13.44 -5.65 -4.42
C ARG A 39 14.85 -5.09 -4.15
N MET A 40 15.08 -4.37 -3.05
CA MET A 40 16.42 -3.89 -2.71
C MET A 40 17.33 -5.07 -2.32
N ASN A 41 18.63 -4.93 -2.58
CA ASN A 41 19.66 -5.82 -2.05
C ASN A 41 19.62 -5.81 -0.50
N GLU A 42 19.81 -6.99 0.11
CA GLU A 42 19.84 -7.23 1.55
C GLU A 42 20.94 -6.45 2.29
N GLU A 43 22.03 -6.10 1.62
CA GLU A 43 23.13 -5.29 2.20
C GLU A 43 22.71 -3.82 2.44
N ARG A 44 21.61 -3.36 1.83
CA ARG A 44 21.14 -1.98 2.00
C ARG A 44 20.58 -1.83 3.41
N VAL A 45 21.08 -0.85 4.15
CA VAL A 45 20.59 -0.48 5.50
C VAL A 45 19.07 -0.32 5.54
N THR A 46 18.45 0.24 4.49
CA THR A 46 16.99 0.35 4.41
C THR A 46 16.27 -1.01 4.41
N LYS A 47 16.77 -2.00 3.67
CA LYS A 47 16.22 -3.38 3.66
C LYS A 47 16.45 -4.04 5.02
N GLN A 48 17.63 -3.88 5.60
CA GLN A 48 17.95 -4.42 6.93
C GLN A 48 17.01 -3.88 8.01
N ILE A 49 16.80 -2.56 8.06
CA ILE A 49 15.86 -1.93 9.02
C ILE A 49 14.42 -2.40 8.76
N TYR A 50 14.03 -2.53 7.51
CA TYR A 50 12.70 -2.98 7.14
C TYR A 50 12.39 -4.42 7.59
N VAL A 51 13.37 -5.33 7.47
CA VAL A 51 13.25 -6.74 7.89
C VAL A 51 13.51 -6.92 9.40
N ALA A 52 14.22 -5.98 10.04
CA ALA A 52 14.60 -6.09 11.44
C ALA A 52 13.39 -6.24 12.37
N GLU A 53 13.37 -7.36 13.12
CA GLU A 53 12.43 -7.57 14.20
C GLU A 53 13.04 -7.13 15.53
N VAL A 54 12.45 -6.11 16.14
CA VAL A 54 12.85 -5.65 17.48
C VAL A 54 12.02 -6.37 18.52
N ASN A 55 12.64 -7.34 19.18
CA ASN A 55 12.06 -8.07 20.31
C ASN A 55 12.09 -7.22 21.58
N GLY A 56 11.03 -7.28 22.39
CA GLY A 56 10.94 -6.58 23.66
C GLY A 56 9.56 -6.00 23.97
N ILE A 57 9.42 -5.43 25.15
CA ILE A 57 8.17 -4.79 25.58
C ILE A 57 8.00 -3.47 24.83
N VAL A 58 6.88 -3.32 24.13
CA VAL A 58 6.52 -2.09 23.43
C VAL A 58 6.22 -1.00 24.46
N GLY A 59 7.08 0.01 24.54
CA GLY A 59 6.90 1.15 25.44
C GLY A 59 5.61 1.92 25.18
N LYS A 60 5.09 2.59 26.22
CA LYS A 60 3.89 3.43 26.15
C LYS A 60 4.08 4.54 25.10
N GLY A 61 3.10 4.70 24.20
CA GLY A 61 3.13 5.71 23.13
C GLY A 61 3.62 5.19 21.76
N ARG A 62 4.29 4.04 21.68
CA ARG A 62 4.62 3.44 20.38
C ARG A 62 3.34 2.92 19.69
N PRO A 63 3.11 3.28 18.42
CA PRO A 63 1.97 2.74 17.67
C PRO A 63 2.01 1.21 17.64
N ARG A 64 0.87 0.58 17.97
CA ARG A 64 0.73 -0.88 17.94
C ARG A 64 0.78 -1.45 16.52
N ARG A 65 0.31 -0.67 15.53
CA ARG A 65 0.30 -1.05 14.11
C ARG A 65 1.67 -0.81 13.48
N LYS A 66 2.22 -1.85 12.87
CA LYS A 66 3.44 -1.79 12.06
C LYS A 66 3.11 -1.34 10.63
N PHE A 67 4.14 -0.91 9.90
CA PHE A 67 4.02 -0.60 8.47
C PHE A 67 3.46 -1.78 7.67
N ILE A 68 3.90 -3.00 7.99
CA ILE A 68 3.47 -4.21 7.27
C ILE A 68 1.97 -4.50 7.44
N ASP A 69 1.41 -4.21 8.62
CA ASP A 69 -0.03 -4.33 8.88
C ASP A 69 -0.81 -3.34 8.01
N GLN A 70 -0.28 -2.13 7.84
CA GLN A 70 -0.87 -1.13 6.96
C GLN A 70 -0.86 -1.57 5.49
N ILE A 71 0.20 -2.24 5.03
CA ILE A 71 0.25 -2.80 3.67
C ILE A 71 -0.85 -3.86 3.49
N GLY A 72 -1.01 -4.78 4.44
CA GLY A 72 -2.10 -5.77 4.41
C GLY A 72 -3.48 -5.13 4.32
N ASP A 73 -3.72 -4.09 5.14
CA ASP A 73 -4.97 -3.32 5.10
C ASP A 73 -5.18 -2.63 3.74
N ILE A 74 -4.13 -2.06 3.15
CA ILE A 74 -4.20 -1.40 1.84
C ILE A 74 -4.53 -2.41 0.73
N LEU A 75 -3.88 -3.57 0.72
CA LEU A 75 -4.18 -4.63 -0.25
C LEU A 75 -5.65 -5.08 -0.17
N LYS A 76 -6.16 -5.23 1.05
CA LYS A 76 -7.56 -5.57 1.32
C LYS A 76 -8.52 -4.46 0.87
N MET A 77 -8.25 -3.19 1.22
CA MET A 77 -9.06 -2.05 0.83
C MET A 77 -9.09 -1.82 -0.68
N GLY A 78 -7.98 -2.07 -1.37
CA GLY A 78 -7.90 -2.01 -2.83
C GLY A 78 -8.59 -3.18 -3.53
N HIS A 79 -9.18 -4.11 -2.79
CA HIS A 79 -9.74 -5.36 -3.27
C HIS A 79 -8.77 -6.16 -4.16
N ILE A 80 -7.46 -6.05 -3.90
CA ILE A 80 -6.43 -6.73 -4.69
C ILE A 80 -6.56 -8.22 -4.42
N LYS A 81 -6.98 -8.98 -5.43
CA LYS A 81 -7.21 -10.42 -5.32
C LYS A 81 -5.90 -11.19 -5.30
N SER A 82 -5.89 -12.28 -4.55
CA SER A 82 -4.80 -13.25 -4.59
C SER A 82 -4.61 -13.75 -6.02
N THR A 83 -3.36 -13.85 -6.44
CA THR A 83 -2.89 -14.45 -7.70
C THR A 83 -2.51 -15.92 -7.53
N PHE A 84 -2.19 -16.36 -6.31
CA PHE A 84 -1.96 -17.78 -5.99
C PHE A 84 -3.23 -18.61 -6.05
N ASN A 85 -3.06 -19.86 -6.52
CA ASN A 85 -4.06 -20.92 -6.63
C ASN A 85 -5.39 -20.51 -7.30
N ARG A 86 -5.72 -21.13 -8.44
CA ARG A 86 -6.95 -20.86 -9.21
C ARG A 86 -8.24 -20.87 -8.36
N ARG A 87 -8.31 -21.66 -7.29
CA ARG A 87 -9.45 -21.69 -6.33
C ARG A 87 -9.42 -20.56 -5.31
N ALA A 88 -8.25 -20.06 -4.91
CA ALA A 88 -8.09 -18.97 -3.95
C ALA A 88 -8.31 -17.58 -4.59
N ARG A 89 -8.03 -17.45 -5.90
CA ARG A 89 -8.22 -16.23 -6.71
C ARG A 89 -9.58 -15.54 -6.52
N MET A 90 -10.63 -16.31 -6.22
CA MET A 90 -11.97 -15.77 -5.98
C MET A 90 -12.32 -15.50 -4.52
N ARG A 91 -11.63 -16.16 -3.56
CA ARG A 91 -12.07 -16.23 -2.16
C ARG A 91 -11.28 -15.33 -1.21
N ARG A 92 -10.05 -14.93 -1.57
CA ARG A 92 -9.18 -14.15 -0.68
C ARG A 92 -8.52 -12.98 -1.38
N TYR A 93 -8.26 -11.92 -0.61
CA TYR A 93 -7.40 -10.82 -1.03
C TYR A 93 -5.93 -11.25 -0.90
N MET A 94 -5.07 -10.58 -1.65
CA MET A 94 -3.62 -10.74 -1.56
C MET A 94 -3.16 -10.40 -0.15
N ASP A 95 -2.42 -11.32 0.47
CA ASP A 95 -1.75 -11.07 1.75
C ASP A 95 -0.35 -10.48 1.51
N VAL A 96 0.32 -10.13 2.60
CA VAL A 96 1.64 -9.48 2.54
C VAL A 96 2.69 -10.41 1.96
N GLU A 97 2.69 -11.69 2.33
CA GLU A 97 3.68 -12.66 1.84
C GLU A 97 3.56 -12.84 0.33
N GLU A 98 2.34 -12.99 -0.16
CA GLU A 98 2.08 -13.00 -1.59
C GLU A 98 2.52 -11.69 -2.25
N ALA A 99 2.28 -10.55 -1.62
CA ALA A 99 2.75 -9.27 -2.16
C ALA A 99 4.29 -9.20 -2.24
N ARG A 100 5.04 -9.82 -1.31
CA ARG A 100 6.51 -9.90 -1.37
C ARG A 100 6.99 -10.66 -2.60
N GLU A 101 6.31 -11.76 -2.93
CA GLU A 101 6.64 -12.54 -4.12
C GLU A 101 6.25 -11.82 -5.41
N VAL A 102 5.01 -11.33 -5.47
CA VAL A 102 4.48 -10.65 -6.65
C VAL A 102 5.27 -9.38 -6.97
N CYS A 103 5.77 -8.68 -5.95
CA CYS A 103 6.51 -7.45 -6.17
C CYS A 103 7.90 -7.66 -6.79
N GLN A 104 8.45 -8.88 -6.83
CA GLN A 104 9.71 -9.15 -7.52
C GLN A 104 9.57 -8.90 -9.03
N ASP A 105 8.41 -9.19 -9.62
CA ASP A 105 8.05 -8.72 -10.94
C ASP A 105 7.61 -7.25 -10.88
N ARG A 106 8.53 -6.36 -11.28
CA ARG A 106 8.30 -4.91 -11.30
C ARG A 106 7.13 -4.50 -12.20
N ALA A 107 6.95 -5.17 -13.34
CA ALA A 107 5.89 -4.82 -14.30
C ALA A 107 4.52 -5.24 -13.75
N LYS A 108 4.42 -6.46 -13.22
CA LYS A 108 3.21 -6.96 -12.55
C LYS A 108 2.85 -6.10 -11.34
N TRP A 109 3.81 -5.75 -10.50
CA TRP A 109 3.58 -4.87 -9.34
C TRP A 109 3.11 -3.47 -9.74
N LYS A 110 3.74 -2.88 -10.76
CA LYS A 110 3.33 -1.57 -11.29
C LYS A 110 1.90 -1.60 -11.82
N SER A 111 1.51 -2.68 -12.51
CA SER A 111 0.15 -2.87 -13.00
C SER A 111 -0.87 -2.91 -11.86
N ILE A 112 -0.59 -3.67 -10.80
CA ILE A 112 -1.45 -3.75 -9.61
C ILE A 112 -1.64 -2.36 -8.96
N ILE A 113 -0.55 -1.60 -8.79
CA ILE A 113 -0.63 -0.26 -8.18
C ILE A 113 -1.41 0.72 -9.08
N SER A 114 -1.23 0.61 -10.40
CA SER A 114 -1.95 1.46 -11.36
C SER A 114 -3.45 1.17 -11.35
N ALA A 115 -3.82 -0.11 -11.18
CA ALA A 115 -5.21 -0.56 -11.10
C ALA A 115 -5.85 -0.36 -9.71
N TYR A 116 -5.11 0.20 -8.75
CA TYR A 116 -5.64 0.47 -7.41
C TYR A 116 -6.78 1.50 -7.49
N PRO A 117 -7.95 1.25 -6.89
CA PRO A 117 -9.13 2.07 -7.06
C PRO A 117 -8.91 3.50 -6.58
N SER A 118 -9.40 4.45 -7.38
CA SER A 118 -9.47 5.86 -7.03
C SER A 118 -10.63 6.12 -6.06
N GLY A 119 -10.39 6.94 -5.03
CA GLY A 119 -11.40 7.41 -4.09
C GLY A 119 -12.00 8.75 -4.47
#